data_AF-A0A7W8FFQ7-F1
#
_entry.id   AF-A0A7W8FFQ7-F1
#
_cell.length_a   1.000
_cell.length_b   1.000
_cell.length_c   1.000
_cell.angle_alpha   90.00
_cell.angle_beta   90.00
_cell.angle_gamma   90.00
#
_symmetry.space_group_name_H-M   'P 1'
#
loop_
_entity.id
_entity.type
_entity.pdbx_description
1 polymer ?
#
loop_
_entity_poly.entity_id
_entity_poly.type
_entity_poly.pdbx_seq_one_letter_code
_entity_poly.pdbx_strand_id
1 'polypeptide(L)'
;MNGLTEIIIRFFDLLEAEGRLLQRNALSTVRMAVLLVLGLIFGAVAVFFLVAALYQALVTVLHPAWVFCILALACAGIAGGLLWLSVPRKKQVP
;
A
#
# COMPACT_ATOMS: atom_id res chain seq x y z
N MET A 1 -23.19 -46.89 -22.01
CA MET A 1 -23.02 -45.47 -22.37
C MET A 1 -23.01 -44.62 -21.10
N ASN A 2 -22.18 -44.99 -20.10
CA ASN A 2 -22.24 -44.41 -18.74
C ASN A 2 -20.96 -43.63 -18.37
N GLY A 3 -19.86 -43.79 -19.13
CA GLY A 3 -18.58 -43.16 -18.81
C GLY A 3 -18.54 -41.65 -19.09
N LEU A 4 -19.27 -41.17 -20.11
CA LEU A 4 -19.29 -39.74 -20.43
C LEU A 4 -20.00 -38.92 -19.34
N THR A 5 -21.10 -39.44 -18.79
CA THR A 5 -21.84 -38.79 -17.72
C THR A 5 -21.01 -38.68 -16.45
N GLU A 6 -20.22 -39.71 -16.14
CA GLU A 6 -19.37 -39.75 -14.95
C GLU A 6 -18.14 -38.82 -15.06
N ILE A 7 -17.60 -38.65 -16.27
CA ILE A 7 -16.54 -37.66 -16.55
C ILE A 7 -17.07 -36.23 -16.39
N ILE A 8 -18.30 -35.96 -16.87
CA ILE A 8 -18.93 -34.64 -16.75
C ILE A 8 -19.20 -34.30 -15.28
N ILE A 9 -19.70 -35.27 -14.50
CA ILE A 9 -19.94 -35.10 -13.06
C ILE A 9 -18.63 -34.83 -12.31
N ARG A 10 -17.56 -35.59 -12.59
CA ARG A 10 -16.25 -35.34 -12.00
C ARG A 10 -15.67 -33.97 -12.36
N PHE A 11 -15.85 -33.51 -13.59
CA PHE A 11 -15.41 -32.18 -13.99
C PHE A 11 -16.14 -31.08 -13.22
N PHE A 12 -17.46 -31.22 -13.04
CA PHE A 12 -18.27 -30.25 -12.31
C PHE A 12 -17.88 -30.19 -10.82
N ASP A 13 -17.64 -31.35 -10.20
CA ASP A 13 -17.23 -31.46 -8.81
C ASP A 13 -15.81 -30.87 -8.58
N LEU A 14 -14.91 -31.05 -9.56
CA LEU A 14 -13.59 -30.41 -9.56
C LEU A 14 -13.69 -28.89 -9.71
N LEU A 15 -14.59 -28.41 -10.57
CA LEU A 15 -14.85 -26.98 -10.78
C LEU A 15 -15.45 -26.31 -9.54
N GLU A 16 -16.32 -27.03 -8.83
CA GLU A 16 -16.93 -26.55 -7.60
C GLU A 16 -15.93 -26.50 -6.43
N ALA A 17 -14.99 -27.45 -6.37
CA ALA A 17 -13.89 -27.44 -5.40
C ALA A 17 -12.91 -26.27 -5.65
N GLU A 18 -12.50 -26.06 -6.90
CA GLU A 18 -11.66 -24.93 -7.32
C GLU A 18 -12.37 -23.59 -7.11
N GLY A 19 -13.66 -23.50 -7.43
CA GLY A 19 -14.49 -22.32 -7.21
C GLY A 19 -14.58 -21.92 -5.73
N ARG A 20 -14.72 -22.90 -4.82
CA ARG A 20 -14.73 -22.68 -3.37
C ARG A 20 -13.36 -22.20 -2.85
N LEU A 21 -12.27 -22.73 -3.40
CA LEU A 21 -10.90 -22.31 -3.09
C LEU A 21 -10.63 -20.88 -3.55
N LEU A 22 -11.04 -20.53 -4.76
CA LEU A 22 -10.97 -19.17 -5.31
C LEU A 22 -11.80 -18.18 -4.50
N GLN A 23 -13.02 -18.53 -4.10
CA GLN A 23 -13.87 -17.66 -3.31
C GLN A 23 -13.27 -17.37 -1.92
N ARG A 24 -12.72 -18.39 -1.25
CA ARG A 24 -12.06 -18.22 0.06
C ARG A 24 -10.78 -17.38 -0.04
N ASN A 25 -9.95 -17.65 -1.05
CA ASN A 25 -8.73 -16.87 -1.26
C ASN A 25 -9.04 -15.44 -1.70
N ALA A 26 -9.99 -15.23 -2.61
CA ALA A 26 -10.41 -13.90 -3.04
C ALA A 26 -10.95 -13.06 -1.87
N LEU A 27 -11.78 -13.64 -1.00
CA LEU A 27 -12.26 -12.92 0.19
C LEU A 27 -11.13 -12.55 1.15
N SER A 28 -10.15 -13.44 1.36
CA SER A 28 -8.98 -13.17 2.19
C SER A 28 -8.10 -12.06 1.59
N THR A 29 -7.81 -12.14 0.29
CA THR A 29 -7.02 -11.14 -0.43
C THR A 29 -7.71 -9.78 -0.48
N VAL A 30 -9.02 -9.75 -0.73
CA VAL A 30 -9.81 -8.50 -0.71
C VAL A 30 -9.81 -7.89 0.68
N ARG A 31 -10.00 -8.69 1.75
CA ARG A 31 -9.95 -8.18 3.12
C ARG A 31 -8.58 -7.58 3.46
N MET A 32 -7.48 -8.24 3.07
CA MET A 32 -6.13 -7.71 3.29
C MET A 32 -5.87 -6.45 2.48
N ALA A 33 -6.32 -6.40 1.21
CA ALA A 33 -6.21 -5.22 0.36
C ALA A 33 -6.99 -4.03 0.94
N VAL A 34 -8.21 -4.25 1.46
CA VAL A 34 -9.01 -3.21 2.11
C VAL A 34 -8.31 -2.68 3.36
N LEU A 35 -7.74 -3.55 4.20
CA LEU A 35 -6.99 -3.12 5.38
C LEU A 35 -5.73 -2.32 5.02
N LEU A 36 -5.01 -2.72 3.96
CA LEU A 36 -3.85 -1.99 3.46
C LEU A 36 -4.25 -0.61 2.92
N VAL A 37 -5.29 -0.52 2.09
CA VAL A 37 -5.77 0.75 1.55
C VAL A 37 -6.24 1.66 2.68
N LEU A 38 -7.00 1.13 3.64
CA LEU A 38 -7.48 1.89 4.78
C LEU A 38 -6.31 2.40 5.63
N GLY A 39 -5.34 1.53 5.93
CA GLY A 39 -4.12 1.90 6.64
C GLY A 39 -3.29 2.96 5.92
N LEU A 40 -3.20 2.88 4.58
CA LEU A 40 -2.49 3.86 3.76
C LEU A 40 -3.18 5.23 3.78
N ILE A 41 -4.51 5.26 3.68
CA ILE A 41 -5.29 6.50 3.74
C ILE A 41 -5.15 7.13 5.13
N PHE A 42 -5.36 6.36 6.21
CA PHE A 42 -5.21 6.87 7.57
C PHE A 42 -3.76 7.32 7.86
N GLY A 43 -2.77 6.58 7.36
CA GLY A 43 -1.36 6.97 7.46
C GLY A 43 -1.06 8.27 6.73
N ALA A 44 -1.54 8.44 5.50
CA ALA A 44 -1.35 9.67 4.72
C ALA A 44 -2.00 10.88 5.40
N VAL A 45 -3.23 10.72 5.92
CA VAL A 45 -3.93 11.78 6.66
C VAL A 45 -3.19 12.13 7.95
N ALA A 46 -2.68 11.14 8.69
CA ALA A 46 -1.91 11.37 9.91
C ALA A 46 -0.61 12.15 9.63
N VAL A 47 0.11 11.83 8.56
CA VAL A 47 1.30 12.58 8.14
C VAL A 47 0.95 14.03 7.80
N PHE A 48 -0.16 14.25 7.08
CA PHE A 48 -0.61 15.60 6.73
C PHE A 48 -0.94 16.43 7.98
N PHE A 49 -1.66 15.83 8.93
CA PHE A 49 -1.97 16.45 10.21
C PHE A 49 -0.72 16.73 11.05
N LEU A 50 0.26 15.82 11.05
CA LEU A 50 1.51 16.00 11.76
C LEU A 50 2.31 17.18 11.19
N VAL A 51 2.40 17.29 9.87
CA VAL A 51 3.05 18.43 9.20
C VAL A 51 2.32 19.73 9.50
N ALA A 52 0.98 19.73 9.46
CA ALA A 52 0.17 20.91 9.77
C ALA A 52 0.35 21.36 11.24
N ALA A 53 0.33 20.43 12.19
CA ALA A 53 0.55 20.71 13.60
C ALA A 53 1.97 21.24 13.85
N LEU A 54 2.98 20.64 13.22
CA LEU A 54 4.37 21.08 13.32
C LEU A 54 4.56 22.48 12.71
N TYR A 55 3.95 22.75 11.56
CA TYR A 55 3.93 24.07 10.95
C TYR A 55 3.31 25.11 11.88
N GLN A 56 2.14 24.80 12.47
CA GLN A 56 1.46 25.73 13.36
C GLN A 56 2.27 26.01 14.64
N ALA A 57 2.87 24.97 15.24
CA ALA A 57 3.74 25.10 16.42
C ALA A 57 5.02 25.89 16.13
N LEU A 58 5.52 25.87 14.90
CA LEU A 58 6.73 26.61 14.51
C LEU A 58 6.42 28.06 14.15
N VAL A 59 5.27 28.34 13.55
CA VAL A 59 4.78 29.71 13.28
C VAL A 59 4.51 30.49 14.57
N THR A 60 4.04 29.83 15.63
CA THR A 60 3.80 30.51 16.91
C THR A 60 5.08 30.93 17.63
N VAL A 61 6.22 30.31 17.32
CA VAL A 61 7.51 30.56 17.98
C VAL A 61 8.49 31.35 17.10
N LEU A 62 8.38 31.26 15.77
CA LEU A 62 9.37 31.78 14.82
C LEU A 62 8.72 32.56 13.67
N HIS A 63 9.42 33.56 13.12
CA HIS A 63 8.97 34.33 11.95
C HIS A 63 8.59 33.39 10.79
N PRO A 64 7.43 33.62 10.13
CA PRO A 64 6.83 32.67 9.17
C PRO A 64 7.75 32.31 8.00
N ALA A 65 8.66 33.20 7.61
CA ALA A 65 9.63 32.96 6.54
C ALA A 65 10.63 31.83 6.87
N TRP A 66 11.11 31.76 8.11
CA TRP A 66 12.07 30.72 8.53
C TRP A 66 11.41 29.35 8.64
N VAL A 67 10.13 29.32 9.02
CA VAL A 67 9.33 28.10 9.09
C VAL A 67 9.20 27.43 7.72
N PHE A 68 8.88 28.21 6.69
CA PHE A 68 8.77 27.68 5.33
C PHE A 68 10.12 27.14 4.80
N CYS A 69 11.24 27.81 5.10
CA CYS A 69 12.57 27.34 4.72
C CYS A 69 12.92 25.98 5.34
N ILE A 70 12.68 25.82 6.64
CA ILE A 70 12.97 24.56 7.36
C ILE A 70 12.08 23.43 6.84
N LEU A 71 10.78 23.72 6.62
CA LEU A 71 9.85 22.73 6.09
C LEU A 71 10.20 22.31 4.67
N ALA A 72 10.61 23.24 3.81
CA ALA A 72 11.06 22.96 2.45
C ALA A 72 12.33 22.08 2.44
N LEU A 73 13.30 22.37 3.30
CA LEU A 73 14.51 21.55 3.47
C LEU A 73 14.19 20.14 3.97
N ALA A 74 13.31 20.01 4.96
CA ALA A 74 12.87 18.71 5.47
C ALA A 74 12.15 17.90 4.39
N CYS A 75 11.25 18.53 3.63
CA CYS A 75 10.51 17.90 2.54
C CYS A 75 11.45 17.47 1.40
N ALA A 76 12.40 18.32 1.02
CA ALA A 76 13.44 17.98 0.04
C ALA A 76 14.35 16.84 0.52
N GLY A 77 14.69 16.81 1.81
CA GLY A 77 15.47 15.72 2.41
C GLY A 77 14.73 14.39 2.40
N ILE A 78 13.44 14.38 2.75
CA ILE A 78 12.61 13.17 2.73
C ILE A 78 12.41 12.68 1.29
N ALA A 79 12.11 13.58 0.36
CA ALA A 79 11.97 13.26 -1.05
C ALA A 79 13.28 12.71 -1.64
N GLY A 80 14.42 13.35 -1.33
CA GLY A 80 15.74 12.88 -1.72
C GLY A 80 16.09 11.51 -1.12
N GLY A 81 15.76 11.27 0.15
CA GLY A 81 15.97 9.99 0.82
C GLY A 81 15.12 8.86 0.24
N LEU A 82 13.84 9.13 -0.04
CA LEU A 82 12.94 8.19 -0.71
C LEU A 82 13.42 7.87 -2.13
N LEU A 83 13.87 8.87 -2.88
CA LEU A 83 14.45 8.67 -4.21
C LEU A 83 15.71 7.80 -4.12
N TRP A 84 16.62 8.07 -3.17
CA TRP A 84 17.84 7.29 -2.97
C TRP A 84 17.59 5.83 -2.62
N LEU A 85 16.59 5.55 -1.78
CA LEU A 85 16.17 4.20 -1.42
C LEU A 85 15.43 3.50 -2.57
N SER A 86 14.77 4.27 -3.43
CA SER A 86 14.01 3.76 -4.57
C SER A 86 14.87 3.56 -5.82
N VAL A 87 16.11 4.08 -5.87
CA VAL A 87 17.05 3.74 -6.94
C VAL A 87 17.40 2.26 -6.80
N PRO A 88 17.03 1.40 -7.76
CA PRO A 88 17.44 0.02 -7.72
C PRO A 88 18.96 0.00 -7.83
N ARG A 89 19.64 -0.44 -6.77
CA ARG A 89 21.02 -0.94 -6.91
C ARG A 89 20.95 -2.04 -7.96
N LYS A 90 21.27 -1.72 -9.22
CA LYS A 90 21.57 -2.72 -10.24
C LYS A 90 22.57 -3.65 -9.58
N LYS A 91 22.14 -4.87 -9.26
CA LYS A 91 23.05 -5.97 -8.98
C LYS A 91 23.97 -6.05 -10.19
N GLN A 92 25.19 -5.52 -10.05
CA GLN A 92 26.32 -5.95 -10.84
C GLN A 92 26.53 -7.41 -10.43
N VAL A 93 26.04 -8.31 -11.27
CA VAL A 93 26.40 -9.72 -11.19
C VAL A 93 27.67 -9.85 -12.05
N PRO A 94 28.84 -10.21 -11.49
CA PRO A 94 29.98 -10.63 -12.29
C PRO A 94 29.70 -11.96 -12.99
#